data_AF-A0A670YK28-F1
#
_entry.id   AF-A0A670YK28-F1
#
_cell.length_a   1.000
_cell.length_b   1.000
_cell.length_c   1.000
_cell.angle_alpha   90.00
_cell.angle_beta   90.00
_cell.angle_gamma   90.00
#
_symmetry.space_group_name_H-M   'P 1'
#
loop_
_entity.id
_entity.type
_entity.pdbx_description
1 polymer ?
#
loop_
_entity_poly.entity_id
_entity_poly.type
_entity_poly.pdbx_seq_one_letter_code
_entity_poly.pdbx_strand_id
1 'polypeptide(L)'
;MAGPLRHMEIIIQQLNKFHPENQNPFEVTAEIPVPVMDILCGCLEYKTVLDVIVDAFYIRDGKHCLLSELICYLATFRLEELGFQRFSKIIKSMDAVKICKFLRFFFNMVNLQTWIKDEWSQIYDSVYVNENWIEPLEKWQPKIQELISQLDNIADKHTIIPLKKTEPNEFHLTVPNPRAILIPEQIPRQEKTKPVSFNIYKPPRMKQHLERIKLKNRQQAEASLTDNTPVRLNAAAILREGVLYQRKVEQEIEHLLQGAQDPSKFLEWQQQMRGKDLDQQLTEAECRKLQGKLSYEEAILARQYCIQEKKKNAEQKREEVLKMHLQYAERCLQERKEKEKKVQQVAEGHKNVKQAQMKLQKCKQQTVQEISKKSQDLLLQALKDEEEKFKKRYELIQQIRAIEYVPFLKNRFIDLTKTANHGVLGEMSIVELQERLALLKEAQQKAEEEKRDLIIHEKHAKEQLLLDKLDQICMFREQFGRAAALKYSFSRIFFLAFIQLPLTAKAMVCKELPKHQSDLIVGRYQSGEGYKKFLRH
;
A
#
# COMPACT_ATOMS: atom_id res chain seq x y z
N MET A 1 19.86 27.25 17.14
CA MET A 1 20.02 26.00 16.36
C MET A 1 19.22 24.82 16.95
N ALA A 2 17.99 25.04 17.45
CA ALA A 2 17.16 24.01 18.12
C ALA A 2 15.78 23.79 17.45
N GLY A 3 15.60 24.31 16.23
CA GLY A 3 14.38 24.15 15.44
C GLY A 3 14.22 22.75 14.80
N PRO A 4 15.26 22.14 14.21
CA PRO A 4 15.08 20.88 13.47
C PRO A 4 14.71 19.69 14.35
N LEU A 5 15.24 19.62 15.56
CA LEU A 5 15.01 18.52 16.49
C LEU A 5 13.58 18.53 17.07
N ARG A 6 13.01 19.71 17.34
CA ARG A 6 11.60 19.83 17.77
C ARG A 6 10.64 19.38 16.68
N HIS A 7 10.94 19.68 15.42
CA HIS A 7 10.13 19.19 14.30
C HIS A 7 10.20 17.67 14.17
N MET A 8 11.39 17.06 14.27
CA MET A 8 11.51 15.60 14.28
C MET A 8 10.79 14.93 15.46
N GLU A 9 10.85 15.55 16.64
CA GLU A 9 10.20 15.03 17.86
C GLU A 9 8.67 15.11 17.76
N ILE A 10 8.13 16.21 17.21
CA ILE A 10 6.70 16.35 16.89
C ILE A 10 6.27 15.34 15.80
N ILE A 11 7.10 15.14 14.77
CA ILE A 11 6.87 14.14 13.72
C ILE A 11 6.78 12.73 14.33
N ILE A 12 7.71 12.36 15.21
CA ILE A 12 7.73 11.06 15.88
C ILE A 12 6.53 10.90 16.84
N GLN A 13 6.14 11.96 17.55
CA GLN A 13 4.99 11.94 18.46
C GLN A 13 3.66 11.83 17.71
N GLN A 14 3.55 12.42 16.52
CA GLN A 14 2.40 12.29 15.64
C GLN A 14 2.38 10.90 15.00
N LEU A 15 3.52 10.39 14.48
CA LEU A 15 3.67 9.03 13.93
C LEU A 15 3.30 7.94 14.93
N ASN A 16 3.58 8.13 16.22
CA ASN A 16 3.19 7.18 17.29
C ASN A 16 1.70 7.24 17.67
N LYS A 17 0.94 8.27 17.24
CA LYS A 17 -0.53 8.30 17.37
C LYS A 17 -1.24 7.52 16.25
N PHE A 18 -0.52 7.00 15.26
CA PHE A 18 -1.08 6.19 14.18
C PHE A 18 -1.24 4.73 14.63
N HIS A 19 -2.49 4.30 14.83
CA HIS A 19 -2.83 2.88 14.88
C HIS A 19 -2.80 2.29 13.45
N PRO A 20 -2.01 1.24 13.18
CA PRO A 20 -1.90 0.65 11.85
C PRO A 20 -2.96 -0.45 11.69
N GLU A 21 -4.23 -0.08 11.61
CA GLU A 21 -5.25 -1.01 11.13
C GLU A 21 -5.75 -0.55 9.76
N ASN A 22 -5.11 -1.11 8.74
CA ASN A 22 -5.55 -1.15 7.33
C ASN A 22 -5.41 0.15 6.52
N GLN A 23 -4.17 0.57 6.27
CA GLN A 23 -3.66 1.10 4.98
C GLN A 23 -2.25 1.64 5.22
N ASN A 24 -1.24 1.04 4.59
CA ASN A 24 0.16 1.44 4.76
C ASN A 24 0.40 2.77 3.99
N PRO A 25 0.67 3.92 4.66
CA PRO A 25 0.84 5.20 3.97
C PRO A 25 2.12 5.27 3.11
N PHE A 26 3.05 4.32 3.32
CA PHE A 26 4.38 4.31 2.73
C PHE A 26 4.48 3.62 1.36
N GLU A 27 3.41 3.05 0.81
CA GLU A 27 3.44 2.51 -0.57
C GLU A 27 3.31 3.59 -1.66
N VAL A 28 2.75 4.76 -1.32
CA VAL A 28 2.50 5.87 -2.27
C VAL A 28 3.77 6.66 -2.60
N THR A 29 4.85 6.49 -1.81
CA THR A 29 6.01 7.39 -1.80
C THR A 29 7.17 6.99 -2.71
N ALA A 30 7.13 5.81 -3.35
CA ALA A 30 8.19 5.34 -4.24
C ALA A 30 8.29 6.13 -5.57
N GLU A 31 7.27 6.91 -5.94
CA GLU A 31 7.20 7.64 -7.21
C GLU A 31 7.39 9.17 -7.08
N ILE A 32 7.64 9.70 -5.88
CA ILE A 32 7.75 11.15 -5.63
C ILE A 32 9.23 11.57 -5.58
N PRO A 33 9.71 12.49 -6.44
CA PRO A 33 11.11 12.93 -6.45
C PRO A 33 11.49 13.90 -5.31
N VAL A 34 10.57 14.19 -4.39
CA VAL A 34 10.77 15.06 -3.21
C VAL A 34 10.90 14.17 -1.97
N PRO A 35 11.86 14.43 -1.05
CA PRO A 35 11.97 13.66 0.19
C PRO A 35 10.63 13.62 0.92
N VAL A 36 10.17 12.42 1.30
CA VAL A 36 8.92 12.20 2.05
C VAL A 36 8.85 13.07 3.31
N MET A 37 10.01 13.31 3.92
CA MET A 37 10.15 14.17 5.09
C MET A 37 9.77 15.63 4.80
N ASP A 38 10.07 16.16 3.62
CA ASP A 38 9.74 17.55 3.26
C ASP A 38 8.23 17.74 3.08
N ILE A 39 7.55 16.72 2.56
CA ILE A 39 6.09 16.72 2.39
C ILE A 39 5.40 16.64 3.76
N LEU A 40 5.89 15.78 4.65
CA LEU A 40 5.37 15.66 6.02
C LEU A 40 5.65 16.91 6.84
N CYS A 41 6.85 17.52 6.71
CA CYS A 41 7.16 18.80 7.31
C CYS A 41 6.21 19.89 6.81
N GLY A 42 5.95 19.96 5.51
CA GLY A 42 4.98 20.92 4.96
C GLY A 42 3.55 20.70 5.47
N CYS A 43 3.10 19.46 5.62
CA CYS A 43 1.78 19.17 6.21
C CYS A 43 1.70 19.64 7.68
N LEU A 44 2.81 19.61 8.43
CA LEU A 44 2.88 20.09 9.80
C LEU A 44 2.99 21.62 9.89
N GLU A 45 3.72 22.24 8.97
CA GLU A 45 3.87 23.70 8.88
C GLU A 45 2.53 24.37 8.55
N TYR A 46 1.78 23.83 7.58
CA TYR A 46 0.49 24.37 7.14
C TYR A 46 -0.71 23.69 7.81
N LYS A 47 -0.50 23.02 8.95
CA LYS A 47 -1.52 22.21 9.61
C LYS A 47 -2.81 22.99 9.90
N THR A 48 -2.69 24.23 10.36
CA THR A 48 -3.86 25.08 10.67
C THR A 48 -4.74 25.37 9.45
N VAL A 49 -4.13 25.49 8.27
CA VAL A 49 -4.83 25.73 6.99
C VAL A 49 -5.49 24.44 6.47
N LEU A 50 -4.80 23.30 6.65
CA LEU A 50 -5.27 21.98 6.22
C LEU A 50 -6.42 21.47 7.11
N ASP A 51 -6.33 21.68 8.42
CA ASP A 51 -7.33 21.26 9.41
C ASP A 51 -8.70 21.87 9.11
N VAL A 52 -8.78 23.13 8.65
CA VAL A 52 -10.04 23.79 8.23
C VAL A 52 -10.83 22.94 7.22
N ILE A 53 -10.15 22.35 6.24
CA ILE A 53 -10.80 21.55 5.20
C ILE A 53 -11.00 20.11 5.67
N VAL A 54 -9.99 19.53 6.31
CA VAL A 54 -9.99 18.13 6.69
C VAL A 54 -10.99 17.86 7.82
N ASP A 55 -11.09 18.74 8.81
CA ASP A 55 -12.09 18.61 9.88
C ASP A 55 -13.51 18.82 9.35
N ALA A 56 -13.72 19.80 8.46
CA ALA A 56 -15.01 20.01 7.81
C ALA A 56 -15.42 18.79 6.96
N PHE A 57 -14.47 18.16 6.27
CA PHE A 57 -14.69 16.91 5.54
C PHE A 57 -15.05 15.75 6.48
N TYR A 58 -14.31 15.60 7.58
CA TYR A 58 -14.56 14.54 8.57
C TYR A 58 -15.89 14.70 9.30
N ILE A 59 -16.36 15.92 9.52
CA ILE A 59 -17.70 16.18 10.07
C ILE A 59 -18.79 15.74 9.10
N ARG A 60 -18.60 15.97 7.79
CA ARG A 60 -19.62 15.69 6.77
C ARG A 60 -19.67 14.21 6.38
N ASP A 61 -18.53 13.63 6.05
CA ASP A 61 -18.44 12.30 5.45
C ASP A 61 -17.93 11.23 6.44
N GLY A 62 -17.33 11.62 7.58
CA GLY A 62 -16.73 10.73 8.59
C GLY A 62 -15.20 10.56 8.44
N LYS A 63 -14.50 10.13 9.51
CA LYS A 63 -13.03 9.87 9.48
C LYS A 63 -12.70 8.63 8.64
N HIS A 64 -12.59 8.79 7.32
CA HIS A 64 -12.43 7.65 6.40
C HIS A 64 -11.07 7.54 5.70
N CYS A 65 -10.22 8.57 5.76
CA CYS A 65 -8.90 8.57 5.14
C CYS A 65 -7.90 9.42 5.93
N LEU A 66 -6.82 8.83 6.42
CA LEU A 66 -5.68 9.56 6.99
C LEU A 66 -4.85 10.31 5.93
N LEU A 67 -5.11 10.00 4.65
CA LEU A 67 -4.38 10.55 3.53
C LEU A 67 -5.03 11.84 2.98
N SER A 68 -6.15 12.30 3.54
CA SER A 68 -6.81 13.56 3.11
C SER A 68 -5.95 14.77 3.44
N GLU A 69 -5.24 14.79 4.57
CA GLU A 69 -4.29 15.87 4.93
C GLU A 69 -3.16 15.97 3.89
N LEU A 70 -2.58 14.82 3.53
CA LEU A 70 -1.52 14.72 2.53
C LEU A 70 -1.99 15.17 1.15
N ILE A 71 -3.16 14.69 0.71
CA ILE A 71 -3.73 15.08 -0.59
C ILE A 71 -4.10 16.56 -0.60
N CYS A 72 -4.64 17.09 0.50
CA CYS A 72 -4.96 18.51 0.64
C CYS A 72 -3.70 19.36 0.43
N TYR A 73 -2.63 19.07 1.17
CA TYR A 73 -1.34 19.77 1.04
C TYR A 73 -0.74 19.67 -0.37
N LEU A 74 -0.76 18.47 -0.96
CA LEU A 74 -0.26 18.27 -2.32
C LEU A 74 -1.08 19.06 -3.34
N ALA A 75 -2.41 19.14 -3.16
CA ALA A 75 -3.32 19.84 -4.06
C ALA A 75 -3.22 21.37 -3.93
N THR A 76 -3.04 21.91 -2.72
CA THR A 76 -2.92 23.35 -2.46
C THR A 76 -1.54 23.91 -2.79
N PHE A 77 -0.46 23.26 -2.33
CA PHE A 77 0.87 23.87 -2.35
C PHE A 77 1.80 23.28 -3.40
N ARG A 78 1.63 21.99 -3.78
CA ARG A 78 2.60 21.28 -4.62
C ARG A 78 2.05 20.89 -5.99
N LEU A 79 0.79 21.20 -6.31
CA LEU A 79 0.15 20.77 -7.55
C LEU A 79 0.80 21.41 -8.79
N GLU A 80 1.20 22.67 -8.69
CA GLU A 80 1.87 23.39 -9.78
C GLU A 80 3.31 22.91 -9.99
N GLU A 81 4.04 22.60 -8.90
CA GLU A 81 5.41 22.08 -8.96
C GLU A 81 5.51 20.61 -9.39
N LEU A 82 4.59 19.75 -8.92
CA LEU A 82 4.56 18.33 -9.25
C LEU A 82 4.04 18.07 -10.66
N GLY A 83 3.11 18.93 -11.12
CA GLY A 83 2.38 18.76 -12.35
C GLY A 83 1.28 17.69 -12.28
N PHE A 84 0.21 17.93 -13.05
CA PHE A 84 -1.01 17.13 -12.99
C PHE A 84 -0.84 15.64 -13.33
N GLN A 85 0.10 15.28 -14.22
CA GLN A 85 0.32 13.88 -14.59
C GLN A 85 0.85 13.04 -13.42
N ARG A 86 1.74 13.61 -12.60
CA ARG A 86 2.28 12.92 -11.42
C ARG A 86 1.24 12.88 -10.30
N PHE A 87 0.55 13.99 -10.08
CA PHE A 87 -0.57 14.06 -9.15
C PHE A 87 -1.68 13.05 -9.48
N SER A 88 -2.02 12.88 -10.76
CA SER A 88 -2.99 11.88 -11.23
C SER A 88 -2.55 10.44 -10.94
N LYS A 89 -1.25 10.12 -11.09
CA LYS A 89 -0.71 8.79 -10.74
C LYS A 89 -0.80 8.52 -9.24
N ILE A 90 -0.44 9.50 -8.41
CA ILE A 90 -0.53 9.41 -6.95
C ILE A 90 -1.98 9.18 -6.52
N ILE A 91 -2.95 9.90 -7.08
CA ILE A 91 -4.36 9.69 -6.74
C ILE A 91 -4.86 8.31 -7.19
N LYS A 92 -4.44 7.85 -8.39
CA LYS A 92 -4.87 6.56 -8.94
C LYS A 92 -4.34 5.35 -8.17
N SER A 93 -3.28 5.50 -7.38
CA SER A 93 -2.71 4.40 -6.57
C SER A 93 -3.39 4.21 -5.21
N MET A 94 -4.25 5.14 -4.80
CA MET A 94 -4.96 5.08 -3.51
C MET A 94 -6.45 4.76 -3.72
N ASP A 95 -7.21 4.60 -2.64
CA ASP A 95 -8.62 4.17 -2.68
C ASP A 95 -9.50 5.17 -3.47
N ALA A 96 -9.85 4.79 -4.70
CA ALA A 96 -10.56 5.63 -5.66
C ALA A 96 -11.90 6.14 -5.11
N VAL A 97 -12.64 5.31 -4.35
CA VAL A 97 -13.97 5.69 -3.85
C VAL A 97 -13.85 6.79 -2.80
N LYS A 98 -12.89 6.66 -1.89
CA LYS A 98 -12.70 7.63 -0.80
C LYS A 98 -12.07 8.93 -1.29
N ILE A 99 -11.07 8.85 -2.18
CA ILE A 99 -10.43 10.04 -2.73
C ILE A 99 -11.39 10.83 -3.63
N CYS A 100 -12.22 10.17 -4.44
CA CYS A 100 -13.19 10.89 -5.27
C CYS A 100 -14.17 11.70 -4.42
N LYS A 101 -14.62 11.17 -3.27
CA LYS A 101 -15.46 11.93 -2.33
C LYS A 101 -14.74 13.15 -1.78
N PHE A 102 -13.47 13.01 -1.40
CA PHE A 102 -12.65 14.11 -0.91
C PHE A 102 -12.36 15.17 -1.99
N LEU A 103 -11.96 14.77 -3.19
CA LEU A 103 -11.68 15.70 -4.29
C LEU A 103 -12.95 16.46 -4.71
N ARG A 104 -14.11 15.79 -4.75
CA ARG A 104 -15.40 16.45 -5.00
C ARG A 104 -15.77 17.45 -3.90
N PHE A 105 -15.40 17.16 -2.65
CA PHE A 105 -15.62 18.09 -1.54
C PHE A 105 -14.73 19.32 -1.64
N PHE A 106 -13.43 19.08 -1.83
CA PHE A 106 -12.40 20.11 -1.79
C PHE A 106 -12.43 21.01 -3.04
N PHE A 107 -12.54 20.44 -4.24
CA PHE A 107 -12.63 21.20 -5.50
C PHE A 107 -14.07 21.63 -5.87
N ASN A 108 -14.96 21.72 -4.88
CA ASN A 108 -16.26 22.33 -5.09
C ASN A 108 -16.11 23.85 -5.14
N MET A 109 -16.39 24.44 -6.31
CA MET A 109 -16.25 25.88 -6.55
C MET A 109 -17.03 26.74 -5.54
N VAL A 110 -18.20 26.28 -5.11
CA VAL A 110 -18.99 27.00 -4.09
C VAL A 110 -18.29 26.98 -2.74
N ASN A 111 -17.71 25.85 -2.34
CA ASN A 111 -16.99 25.73 -1.07
C ASN A 111 -15.70 26.57 -1.08
N LEU A 112 -14.95 26.52 -2.19
CA LEU A 112 -13.70 27.26 -2.35
C LEU A 112 -13.91 28.77 -2.26
N GLN A 113 -14.93 29.32 -2.94
CA GLN A 113 -15.17 30.77 -2.98
C GLN A 113 -15.93 31.34 -1.78
N THR A 114 -16.56 30.48 -0.97
CA THR A 114 -17.30 30.91 0.23
C THR A 114 -16.46 30.63 1.48
N TRP A 115 -16.85 29.60 2.24
CA TRP A 115 -16.33 29.37 3.57
C TRP A 115 -14.84 28.99 3.60
N ILE A 116 -14.30 28.29 2.60
CA ILE A 116 -12.86 27.93 2.61
C ILE A 116 -12.00 29.19 2.49
N LYS A 117 -12.34 30.08 1.55
CA LYS A 117 -11.66 31.37 1.38
C LYS A 117 -11.83 32.26 2.60
N ASP A 118 -13.02 32.30 3.20
CA ASP A 118 -13.30 33.11 4.38
C ASP A 118 -12.50 32.64 5.60
N GLU A 119 -12.46 31.32 5.86
CA GLU A 119 -11.70 30.73 6.98
C GLU A 119 -10.20 30.84 6.77
N TRP A 120 -9.69 30.66 5.55
CA TRP A 120 -8.27 30.88 5.26
C TRP A 120 -7.87 32.36 5.36
N SER A 121 -8.77 33.29 5.02
CA SER A 121 -8.56 34.73 5.16
C SER A 121 -8.55 35.20 6.64
N GLN A 122 -8.96 34.35 7.59
CA GLN A 122 -8.79 34.63 9.03
C GLN A 122 -7.36 34.31 9.50
N ILE A 123 -6.66 33.40 8.80
CA ILE A 123 -5.30 32.96 9.15
C ILE A 123 -4.25 33.75 8.36
N TYR A 124 -4.52 34.06 7.10
CA TYR A 124 -3.62 34.76 6.17
C TYR A 124 -4.33 35.96 5.51
N ASP A 125 -3.56 36.87 4.91
CA ASP A 125 -4.12 38.03 4.21
C ASP A 125 -5.03 37.60 3.04
N SER A 126 -6.20 38.23 2.94
CA SER A 126 -7.25 37.83 1.99
C SER A 126 -6.80 37.95 0.53
N VAL A 127 -5.99 38.97 0.22
CA VAL A 127 -5.40 39.15 -1.12
C VAL A 127 -4.46 37.99 -1.45
N TYR A 128 -3.59 37.65 -0.50
CA TYR A 128 -2.64 36.54 -0.66
C TYR A 128 -3.33 35.19 -0.84
N VAL A 129 -4.37 34.90 -0.05
CA VAL A 129 -5.17 33.66 -0.13
C VAL A 129 -5.86 33.54 -1.48
N ASN A 130 -6.43 34.65 -1.98
CA ASN A 130 -7.14 34.65 -3.25
C ASN A 130 -6.19 34.39 -4.43
N GLU A 131 -5.09 35.12 -4.51
CA GLU A 131 -4.13 35.04 -5.63
C GLU A 131 -3.31 33.75 -5.61
N ASN A 132 -2.83 33.30 -4.45
CA ASN A 132 -1.88 32.18 -4.38
C ASN A 132 -2.53 30.82 -4.16
N TRP A 133 -3.74 30.75 -3.60
CA TRP A 133 -4.38 29.46 -3.28
C TRP A 133 -5.69 29.26 -4.04
N ILE A 134 -6.63 30.20 -3.96
CA ILE A 134 -7.96 30.03 -4.58
C ILE A 134 -7.86 30.03 -6.12
N GLU A 135 -7.23 31.05 -6.72
CA GLU A 135 -7.11 31.14 -8.19
C GLU A 135 -6.39 29.92 -8.82
N PRO A 136 -5.26 29.41 -8.26
CA PRO A 136 -4.66 28.18 -8.75
C PRO A 136 -5.55 26.95 -8.61
N LEU A 137 -6.26 26.78 -7.49
CA LEU A 137 -7.17 25.65 -7.30
C LEU A 137 -8.34 25.67 -8.30
N GLU A 138 -8.89 26.85 -8.58
CA GLU A 138 -9.93 27.03 -9.60
C GLU A 138 -9.42 26.71 -11.01
N LYS A 139 -8.21 27.15 -11.34
CA LYS A 139 -7.57 26.83 -12.62
C LYS A 139 -7.40 25.32 -12.84
N TRP A 140 -7.12 24.56 -11.78
CA TRP A 140 -6.97 23.11 -11.85
C TRP A 140 -8.29 22.33 -11.75
N GLN A 141 -9.37 22.96 -11.28
CA GLN A 141 -10.69 22.36 -11.14
C GLN A 141 -11.17 21.55 -12.37
N PRO A 142 -11.14 22.04 -13.63
CA PRO A 142 -11.65 21.27 -14.77
C PRO A 142 -10.86 19.98 -15.01
N LYS A 143 -9.53 19.99 -14.81
CA LYS A 143 -8.69 18.81 -14.96
C LYS A 143 -8.93 17.81 -13.82
N ILE A 144 -9.18 18.29 -12.61
CA ILE A 144 -9.53 17.44 -11.47
C ILE A 144 -10.91 16.80 -11.66
N GLN A 145 -11.89 17.51 -12.25
CA GLN A 145 -13.19 16.94 -12.61
C GLN A 145 -13.05 15.83 -13.66
N GLU A 146 -12.17 16.02 -14.66
CA GLU A 146 -11.83 14.95 -15.61
C GLU A 146 -11.23 13.74 -14.88
N LEU A 147 -10.31 13.95 -13.93
CA LEU A 147 -9.71 12.88 -13.13
C LEU A 147 -10.75 12.13 -12.28
N ILE A 148 -11.67 12.85 -11.63
CA ILE A 148 -12.77 12.26 -10.86
C ILE A 148 -13.62 11.36 -11.79
N SER A 149 -13.98 11.86 -12.98
CA SER A 149 -14.75 11.07 -13.95
C SER A 149 -14.00 9.81 -14.42
N GLN A 150 -12.67 9.87 -14.57
CA GLN A 150 -11.85 8.70 -14.90
C GLN A 150 -11.85 7.67 -13.76
N LEU A 151 -11.82 8.13 -12.51
CA LEU A 151 -11.83 7.27 -11.33
C LEU A 151 -13.20 6.65 -11.05
N ASP A 152 -14.29 7.39 -11.26
CA ASP A 152 -15.66 6.85 -11.18
C ASP A 152 -15.86 5.71 -12.18
N ASN A 153 -15.39 5.88 -13.43
CA ASN A 153 -15.43 4.83 -14.45
C ASN A 153 -14.62 3.57 -14.08
N ILE A 154 -13.58 3.71 -13.24
CA ILE A 154 -12.78 2.59 -12.74
C ILE A 154 -13.49 1.91 -11.55
N ALA A 155 -14.15 2.69 -10.69
CA ALA A 155 -14.97 2.19 -9.59
C ALA A 155 -16.22 1.44 -10.10
N ASP A 156 -16.89 1.95 -11.14
CA ASP A 156 -18.07 1.32 -11.75
C ASP A 156 -17.73 -0.01 -12.45
N LYS A 157 -16.53 -0.15 -13.02
CA LYS A 157 -16.06 -1.44 -13.59
C LYS A 157 -15.81 -2.53 -12.53
N HIS A 158 -15.55 -2.12 -11.29
CA HIS A 158 -15.43 -3.03 -10.14
C HIS A 158 -16.73 -3.13 -9.32
N THR A 159 -17.75 -2.36 -9.70
CA THR A 159 -19.07 -2.43 -9.09
C THR A 159 -19.80 -3.64 -9.67
N ILE A 160 -19.69 -4.72 -8.91
CA ILE A 160 -20.61 -5.84 -8.80
C ILE A 160 -21.98 -5.48 -9.41
N ILE A 161 -22.39 -6.23 -10.43
CA ILE A 161 -23.77 -6.28 -10.94
C ILE A 161 -24.72 -6.14 -9.74
N PRO A 162 -25.57 -5.09 -9.67
CA PRO A 162 -26.50 -4.97 -8.56
C PRO A 162 -27.43 -6.17 -8.63
N LEU A 163 -27.31 -7.08 -7.66
CA LEU A 163 -28.36 -8.05 -7.40
C LEU A 163 -29.60 -7.22 -7.08
N LYS A 164 -30.62 -7.30 -7.95
CA LYS A 164 -31.93 -6.69 -7.74
C LYS A 164 -32.34 -6.95 -6.28
N LYS A 165 -32.45 -5.90 -5.48
CA LYS A 165 -33.06 -6.00 -4.16
C LYS A 165 -34.53 -6.32 -4.38
N THR A 166 -34.92 -7.54 -4.01
CA THR A 166 -36.32 -7.91 -3.89
C THR A 166 -36.92 -7.13 -2.73
N GLU A 167 -37.91 -6.29 -3.01
CA GLU A 167 -38.76 -5.72 -1.97
C GLU A 167 -39.58 -6.86 -1.36
N PRO A 168 -39.64 -7.02 -0.02
CA PRO A 168 -40.49 -8.00 0.61
C PRO A 168 -41.94 -7.58 0.40
N ASN A 169 -42.66 -8.28 -0.47
CA ASN A 169 -44.11 -8.17 -0.52
C ASN A 169 -44.67 -8.90 0.73
N GLU A 170 -45.53 -8.23 1.51
CA GLU A 170 -46.10 -8.84 2.72
C GLU A 170 -46.89 -10.11 2.35
N PHE A 171 -46.60 -11.19 3.07
CA PHE A 171 -47.22 -12.48 2.82
C PHE A 171 -48.67 -12.46 3.31
N HIS A 172 -49.62 -12.79 2.44
CA HIS A 172 -50.92 -13.23 2.92
C HIS A 172 -50.72 -14.60 3.59
N LEU A 173 -50.88 -14.65 4.91
CA LEU A 173 -50.92 -15.86 5.73
C LEU A 173 -52.01 -16.81 5.19
N THR A 174 -51.62 -17.64 4.23
CA THR A 174 -52.46 -18.71 3.71
C THR A 174 -51.89 -20.01 4.25
N VAL A 175 -52.68 -20.69 5.06
CA VAL A 175 -52.34 -21.98 5.68
C VAL A 175 -51.92 -22.96 4.57
N PRO A 176 -50.79 -23.67 4.70
CA PRO A 176 -50.26 -24.47 3.61
C PRO A 176 -51.16 -25.68 3.37
N ASN A 177 -51.67 -25.81 2.14
CA ASN A 177 -52.31 -27.04 1.68
C ASN A 177 -51.24 -28.16 1.63
N PRO A 178 -51.52 -29.39 2.09
CA PRO A 178 -50.53 -30.46 2.12
C PRO A 178 -50.04 -30.77 0.69
N ARG A 179 -48.72 -30.67 0.48
CA ARG A 179 -48.11 -30.97 -0.82
C ARG A 179 -48.16 -32.47 -1.07
N ALA A 180 -48.77 -32.86 -2.19
CA ALA A 180 -48.54 -34.18 -2.76
C ALA A 180 -47.07 -34.29 -3.17
N ILE A 181 -46.43 -35.41 -2.80
CA ILE A 181 -45.04 -35.71 -3.18
C ILE A 181 -44.99 -35.79 -4.71
N LEU A 182 -44.28 -34.85 -5.34
CA LEU A 182 -44.06 -34.88 -6.78
C LEU A 182 -42.96 -35.91 -7.09
N ILE A 183 -43.30 -36.88 -7.94
CA ILE A 183 -42.37 -37.83 -8.55
C ILE A 183 -41.32 -37.02 -9.32
N PRO A 184 -40.01 -37.34 -9.24
CA PRO A 184 -38.98 -36.59 -9.93
C PRO A 184 -39.25 -36.55 -11.44
N GLU A 185 -39.39 -35.35 -11.99
CA GLU A 185 -39.51 -35.14 -13.44
C GLU A 185 -38.19 -35.59 -14.10
N GLN A 186 -38.28 -36.49 -15.09
CA GLN A 186 -37.09 -36.94 -15.80
C GLN A 186 -36.49 -35.77 -16.57
N ILE A 187 -35.25 -35.42 -16.23
CA ILE A 187 -34.47 -34.38 -16.92
C ILE A 187 -34.46 -34.69 -18.42
N PRO A 188 -34.89 -33.76 -19.29
CA PRO A 188 -34.80 -33.95 -20.73
C PRO A 188 -33.35 -34.27 -21.11
N ARG A 189 -33.12 -35.42 -21.75
CA ARG A 189 -31.79 -35.79 -22.25
C ARG A 189 -31.33 -34.70 -23.23
N GLN A 190 -30.32 -33.93 -22.84
CA GLN A 190 -29.71 -32.94 -23.71
C GLN A 190 -29.25 -33.62 -25.01
N GLU A 191 -29.73 -33.13 -26.15
CA GLU A 191 -29.21 -33.56 -27.45
C GLU A 191 -27.69 -33.28 -27.49
N LYS A 192 -26.92 -34.28 -27.92
CA LYS A 192 -25.46 -34.15 -28.03
C LYS A 192 -25.15 -32.94 -28.93
N THR A 193 -24.30 -32.05 -28.45
CA THR A 193 -23.86 -30.86 -29.17
C THR A 193 -23.32 -31.23 -30.55
N LYS A 194 -23.75 -30.49 -31.57
CA LYS A 194 -23.25 -30.65 -32.95
C LYS A 194 -21.71 -30.54 -32.96
N PRO A 195 -20.99 -31.40 -33.69
CA PRO A 195 -19.54 -31.32 -33.76
C PRO A 195 -19.13 -29.96 -34.32
N VAL A 196 -18.20 -29.32 -33.62
CA VAL A 196 -17.66 -28.01 -33.98
C VAL A 196 -17.01 -28.10 -35.36
N SER A 197 -17.28 -27.12 -36.24
CA SER A 197 -16.79 -27.15 -37.63
C SER A 197 -15.26 -27.28 -37.69
N PHE A 198 -14.75 -28.11 -38.62
CA PHE A 198 -13.32 -28.38 -38.81
C PHE A 198 -12.45 -27.13 -39.04
N ASN A 199 -13.05 -26.00 -39.45
CA ASN A 199 -12.33 -24.76 -39.72
C ASN A 199 -11.86 -24.02 -38.45
N ILE A 200 -12.30 -24.39 -37.24
CA ILE A 200 -11.82 -23.81 -35.98
C ILE A 200 -10.43 -24.34 -35.58
N TYR A 201 -10.03 -25.51 -36.08
CA TYR A 201 -8.72 -26.10 -35.81
C TYR A 201 -7.61 -25.61 -36.75
N LYS A 202 -7.94 -24.80 -37.77
CA LYS A 202 -6.94 -24.20 -38.65
C LYS A 202 -6.33 -22.97 -37.96
N PRO A 203 -5.00 -22.90 -37.81
CA PRO A 203 -4.38 -21.73 -37.20
C PRO A 203 -4.70 -20.48 -38.04
N PRO A 204 -5.02 -19.34 -37.40
CA PRO A 204 -5.32 -18.09 -38.11
C PRO A 204 -4.21 -17.71 -39.09
N ARG A 205 -4.57 -17.13 -40.24
CA ARG A 205 -3.62 -16.69 -41.28
C ARG A 205 -2.48 -15.84 -40.71
N MET A 206 -2.76 -15.05 -39.67
CA MET A 206 -1.78 -14.26 -38.93
C MET A 206 -0.67 -15.12 -38.31
N LYS A 207 -0.99 -16.28 -37.72
CA LYS A 207 0.02 -17.18 -37.14
C LYS A 207 0.95 -17.75 -38.21
N GLN A 208 0.43 -18.11 -39.38
CA GLN A 208 1.24 -18.59 -40.50
C GLN A 208 2.15 -17.49 -41.07
N HIS A 209 1.69 -16.25 -41.07
CA HIS A 209 2.50 -15.10 -41.50
C HIS A 209 3.66 -14.85 -40.53
N LEU A 210 3.40 -14.90 -39.22
CA LEU A 210 4.42 -14.78 -38.17
C LEU A 210 5.48 -15.89 -38.25
N GLU A 211 5.06 -17.14 -38.51
CA GLU A 211 5.98 -18.27 -38.73
C GLU A 211 6.93 -18.02 -39.91
N ARG A 212 6.41 -17.50 -41.04
CA ARG A 212 7.24 -17.16 -42.20
C ARG A 212 8.22 -16.02 -41.92
N ILE A 213 7.82 -15.00 -41.16
CA ILE A 213 8.70 -13.90 -40.75
C ILE A 213 9.80 -14.44 -39.81
N LYS A 214 9.44 -15.28 -38.82
CA LYS A 214 10.41 -15.92 -37.93
C LYS A 214 11.44 -16.75 -38.69
N LEU A 215 10.99 -17.52 -39.68
CA LEU A 215 11.88 -18.33 -40.52
C LEU A 215 12.84 -17.46 -41.35
N LYS A 216 12.33 -16.39 -41.97
CA LYS A 216 13.18 -15.45 -42.73
C LYS A 216 14.19 -14.73 -41.85
N ASN A 217 13.79 -14.26 -40.68
CA ASN A 217 14.68 -13.62 -39.73
C ASN A 217 15.74 -14.60 -39.21
N ARG A 218 15.37 -15.86 -38.99
CA ARG A 218 16.32 -16.92 -38.61
C ARG A 218 17.35 -17.16 -39.71
N GLN A 219 16.92 -17.29 -40.96
CA GLN A 219 17.82 -17.46 -42.12
C GLN A 219 18.74 -16.25 -42.32
N GLN A 220 18.21 -15.02 -42.17
CA GLN A 220 19.04 -13.80 -42.23
C GLN A 220 20.05 -13.74 -41.09
N ALA A 221 19.66 -14.11 -39.86
CA ALA A 221 20.57 -14.18 -38.72
C ALA A 221 21.66 -15.24 -38.91
N GLU A 222 21.31 -16.41 -39.43
CA GLU A 222 22.26 -17.48 -39.77
C GLU A 222 23.25 -17.04 -40.86
N ALA A 223 22.80 -16.28 -41.87
CA ALA A 223 23.66 -15.73 -42.91
C ALA A 223 24.59 -14.61 -42.39
N SER A 224 24.10 -13.71 -41.54
CA SER A 224 24.93 -12.68 -40.90
C SER A 224 25.98 -13.24 -39.94
N LEU A 225 25.81 -14.47 -39.45
CA LEU A 225 26.80 -15.17 -38.63
C LEU A 225 27.91 -15.84 -39.45
N THR A 226 27.72 -16.05 -40.76
CA THR A 226 28.74 -16.66 -41.63
C THR A 226 29.74 -15.66 -42.21
N ASP A 227 29.44 -14.36 -42.14
CA ASP A 227 30.38 -13.31 -42.52
C ASP A 227 31.43 -13.13 -41.40
N ASN A 228 32.65 -13.57 -41.66
CA ASN A 228 33.84 -13.38 -40.81
C ASN A 228 34.31 -11.91 -40.79
N THR A 229 33.40 -10.95 -40.70
CA THR A 229 33.75 -9.55 -40.49
C THR A 229 34.14 -9.31 -39.04
N PRO A 230 35.32 -8.72 -38.75
CA PRO A 230 35.70 -8.33 -37.40
C PRO A 230 34.89 -7.09 -37.00
N VAL A 231 33.63 -7.30 -36.64
CA VAL A 231 32.79 -6.26 -36.03
C VAL A 231 33.28 -6.12 -34.59
N ARG A 232 33.60 -4.89 -34.17
CA ARG A 232 33.93 -4.56 -32.77
C ARG A 232 32.78 -5.02 -31.87
N LEU A 233 32.91 -6.18 -31.25
CA LEU A 233 31.86 -6.77 -30.44
C LEU A 233 31.77 -6.01 -29.11
N ASN A 234 30.57 -5.56 -28.75
CA ASN A 234 30.28 -5.11 -27.39
C ASN A 234 30.44 -6.29 -26.41
N ALA A 235 30.81 -6.05 -25.14
CA ALA A 235 31.02 -7.11 -24.14
C ALA A 235 29.88 -8.14 -24.08
N ALA A 236 28.63 -7.69 -24.18
CA ALA A 236 27.45 -8.56 -24.21
C ALA A 236 27.34 -9.43 -25.47
N ALA A 237 27.91 -9.02 -26.61
CA ALA A 237 27.94 -9.84 -27.83
C ALA A 237 28.99 -10.96 -27.69
N ILE A 238 30.17 -10.65 -27.16
CA ILE A 238 31.24 -11.62 -26.85
C ILE A 238 30.69 -12.72 -25.93
N LEU A 239 30.06 -12.34 -24.82
CA LEU A 239 29.53 -13.31 -23.86
C LEU A 239 28.38 -14.16 -24.44
N ARG A 240 27.48 -13.56 -25.23
CA ARG A 240 26.38 -14.31 -25.87
C ARG A 240 26.88 -15.33 -26.88
N GLU A 241 27.86 -14.96 -27.70
CA GLU A 241 28.47 -15.86 -28.67
C GLU A 241 29.27 -16.97 -27.98
N GLY A 242 30.02 -16.64 -26.92
CA GLY A 242 30.73 -17.63 -26.11
C GLY A 242 29.81 -18.70 -25.53
N VAL A 243 28.65 -18.31 -24.98
CA VAL A 243 27.63 -19.26 -24.49
C VAL A 243 27.05 -20.13 -25.60
N LEU A 244 26.83 -19.58 -26.80
CA LEU A 244 26.32 -20.35 -27.94
C LEU A 244 27.30 -21.45 -28.37
N TYR A 245 28.59 -21.13 -28.45
CA TYR A 245 29.60 -22.15 -28.79
C TYR A 245 29.76 -23.19 -27.69
N GLN A 246 29.71 -22.78 -26.41
CA GLN A 246 29.74 -23.72 -25.30
C GLN A 246 28.57 -24.71 -25.36
N ARG A 247 27.34 -24.23 -25.60
CA ARG A 247 26.18 -25.11 -25.80
C ARG A 247 26.32 -26.03 -27.01
N LYS A 248 26.90 -25.56 -28.11
CA LYS A 248 27.18 -26.42 -29.28
C LYS A 248 28.17 -27.53 -28.96
N VAL A 249 29.20 -27.23 -28.18
CA VAL A 249 30.17 -28.23 -27.72
C VAL A 249 29.50 -29.23 -26.79
N GLU A 250 28.69 -28.77 -25.84
CA GLU A 250 27.92 -29.63 -24.94
C GLU A 250 26.97 -30.56 -25.71
N GLN A 251 26.25 -30.03 -26.71
CA GLN A 251 25.39 -30.83 -27.58
C GLN A 251 26.18 -31.87 -28.38
N GLU A 252 27.33 -31.51 -28.94
CA GLU A 252 28.17 -32.48 -29.66
C GLU A 252 28.69 -33.57 -28.71
N ILE A 253 29.06 -33.22 -27.48
CA ILE A 253 29.44 -34.18 -26.42
C ILE A 253 28.25 -35.08 -26.08
N GLU A 254 27.05 -34.53 -25.89
CA GLU A 254 25.83 -35.30 -25.63
C GLU A 254 25.49 -36.24 -26.78
N HIS A 255 25.61 -35.79 -28.04
CA HIS A 255 25.41 -36.62 -29.21
C HIS A 255 26.44 -37.76 -29.31
N LEU A 256 27.69 -37.50 -28.95
CA LEU A 256 28.73 -38.54 -28.85
C LEU A 256 28.41 -39.55 -27.74
N LEU A 257 27.79 -39.12 -26.64
CA LEU A 257 27.38 -39.99 -25.53
C LEU A 257 26.10 -40.80 -25.83
N GLN A 258 25.19 -40.27 -26.65
CA GLN A 258 23.94 -40.92 -27.04
C GLN A 258 24.10 -41.95 -28.17
N GLY A 259 25.27 -42.02 -28.82
CA GLY A 259 25.56 -42.95 -29.91
C GLY A 259 25.69 -44.41 -29.48
N ALA A 260 24.59 -45.04 -29.04
CA ALA A 260 24.23 -46.48 -29.18
C ALA A 260 23.17 -46.90 -28.14
N GLN A 261 21.88 -46.70 -28.40
CA GLN A 261 20.83 -47.47 -27.70
C GLN A 261 19.69 -47.91 -28.62
N ASP A 262 19.27 -49.17 -28.43
CA ASP A 262 18.20 -49.81 -29.18
C ASP A 262 16.81 -49.18 -28.92
N PRO A 263 15.96 -49.02 -29.94
CA PRO A 263 14.66 -48.34 -29.84
C PRO A 263 13.60 -49.09 -29.01
N SER A 264 13.84 -50.33 -28.59
CA SER A 264 12.85 -51.15 -27.86
C SER A 264 12.51 -50.58 -26.48
N LYS A 265 13.53 -50.12 -25.73
CA LYS A 265 13.34 -49.57 -24.37
C LYS A 265 12.50 -48.30 -24.36
N PHE A 266 12.60 -47.50 -25.42
CA PHE A 266 11.81 -46.28 -25.58
C PHE A 266 10.32 -46.57 -25.78
N LEU A 267 9.99 -47.61 -26.56
CA LEU A 267 8.61 -48.00 -26.82
C LEU A 267 7.93 -48.56 -25.57
N GLU A 268 8.63 -49.41 -24.81
CA GLU A 268 8.13 -49.94 -23.54
C GLU A 268 7.89 -48.82 -22.51
N TRP A 269 8.84 -47.90 -22.38
CA TRP A 269 8.68 -46.72 -21.54
C TRP A 269 7.49 -45.87 -21.97
N GLN A 270 7.32 -45.64 -23.28
CA GLN A 270 6.21 -44.84 -23.80
C GLN A 270 4.85 -45.47 -23.48
N GLN A 271 4.73 -46.79 -23.57
CA GLN A 271 3.51 -47.51 -23.19
C GLN A 271 3.24 -47.42 -21.69
N GLN A 272 4.26 -47.60 -20.85
CA GLN A 272 4.12 -47.48 -19.40
C GLN A 272 3.70 -46.07 -18.96
N MET A 273 4.28 -45.02 -19.55
CA MET A 273 3.91 -43.64 -19.23
C MET A 273 2.46 -43.35 -19.62
N ARG A 274 1.99 -43.82 -20.79
CA ARG A 274 0.58 -43.68 -21.18
C ARG A 274 -0.36 -44.39 -20.21
N GLY A 275 0.01 -45.56 -19.70
CA GLY A 275 -0.77 -46.27 -18.68
C GLY A 275 -0.87 -45.46 -17.38
N LYS A 276 0.28 -44.98 -16.88
CA LYS A 276 0.34 -44.15 -15.66
C LYS A 276 -0.44 -42.85 -15.80
N ASP A 277 -0.35 -42.18 -16.94
CA ASP A 277 -1.08 -40.94 -17.20
C ASP A 277 -2.60 -41.16 -17.18
N LEU A 278 -3.08 -42.30 -17.71
CA LEU A 278 -4.49 -42.67 -17.65
C LEU A 278 -4.95 -42.95 -16.21
N ASP A 279 -4.17 -43.71 -15.45
CA ASP A 279 -4.49 -44.02 -14.04
C ASP A 279 -4.49 -42.74 -13.17
N GLN A 280 -3.55 -41.83 -13.41
CA GLN A 280 -3.54 -40.50 -12.78
C GLN A 280 -4.80 -39.71 -13.11
N GLN A 281 -5.22 -39.67 -14.38
CA GLN A 281 -6.45 -38.96 -14.76
C GLN A 281 -7.70 -39.54 -14.09
N LEU A 282 -7.77 -40.86 -13.95
CA LEU A 282 -8.87 -41.54 -13.27
C LEU A 282 -8.89 -41.22 -11.77
N THR A 283 -7.74 -41.36 -11.09
CA THR A 283 -7.61 -41.03 -9.66
C THR A 283 -7.89 -39.55 -9.39
N GLU A 284 -7.38 -38.63 -10.21
CA GLU A 284 -7.67 -37.20 -10.08
C GLU A 284 -9.16 -36.88 -10.30
N ALA A 285 -9.83 -37.59 -11.21
CA ALA A 285 -11.27 -37.44 -11.41
C ALA A 285 -12.06 -37.92 -10.20
N GLU A 286 -11.64 -39.01 -9.55
CA GLU A 286 -12.23 -39.51 -8.30
C GLU A 286 -11.98 -38.56 -7.12
N CYS A 287 -10.74 -38.09 -6.94
CA CYS A 287 -10.40 -37.08 -5.93
C CYS A 287 -11.26 -35.82 -6.08
N ARG A 288 -11.43 -35.31 -7.31
CA ARG A 288 -12.29 -34.14 -7.57
C ARG A 288 -13.76 -34.40 -7.20
N LYS A 289 -14.28 -35.60 -7.49
CA LYS A 289 -15.66 -35.97 -7.11
C LYS A 289 -15.83 -36.02 -5.58
N LEU A 290 -14.86 -36.61 -4.87
CA LEU A 290 -14.90 -36.71 -3.41
C LEU A 290 -14.75 -35.34 -2.76
N GLN A 291 -13.85 -34.50 -3.27
CA GLN A 291 -13.67 -33.13 -2.80
C GLN A 291 -14.96 -32.30 -2.98
N GLY A 292 -15.67 -32.48 -4.10
CA GLY A 292 -16.98 -31.86 -4.30
C GLY A 292 -18.03 -32.28 -3.26
N LYS A 293 -18.03 -33.55 -2.83
CA LYS A 293 -18.92 -34.05 -1.77
C LYS A 293 -18.55 -33.49 -0.39
N LEU A 294 -17.26 -33.50 -0.06
CA LEU A 294 -16.76 -32.92 1.20
C LEU A 294 -17.09 -31.43 1.30
N SER A 295 -16.85 -30.68 0.23
CA SER A 295 -17.18 -29.24 0.19
C SER A 295 -18.68 -28.98 0.40
N TYR A 296 -19.54 -29.85 -0.13
CA TYR A 296 -20.98 -29.76 0.10
C TYR A 296 -21.36 -30.02 1.57
N GLU A 297 -20.78 -31.04 2.18
CA GLU A 297 -21.00 -31.36 3.61
C GLU A 297 -20.46 -30.25 4.52
N GLU A 298 -19.26 -29.74 4.24
CA GLU A 298 -18.65 -28.60 4.93
C GLU A 298 -19.54 -27.35 4.83
N ALA A 299 -20.10 -27.06 3.67
CA ALA A 299 -21.02 -25.94 3.48
C ALA A 299 -22.32 -26.09 4.28
N ILE A 300 -22.84 -27.32 4.44
CA ILE A 300 -24.00 -27.58 5.29
C ILE A 300 -23.65 -27.34 6.76
N LEU A 301 -22.53 -27.88 7.23
CA LEU A 301 -22.09 -27.72 8.62
C LEU A 301 -21.82 -26.24 8.95
N ALA A 302 -21.17 -25.51 8.05
CA ALA A 302 -20.93 -24.07 8.20
C ALA A 302 -22.26 -23.30 8.32
N ARG A 303 -23.25 -23.62 7.49
CA ARG A 303 -24.60 -23.01 7.59
C ARG A 303 -25.25 -23.32 8.92
N GLN A 304 -25.18 -24.56 9.39
CA GLN A 304 -25.73 -24.95 10.69
C GLN A 304 -25.06 -24.18 11.84
N TYR A 305 -23.72 -24.05 11.80
CA TYR A 305 -22.96 -23.27 12.78
C TYR A 305 -23.40 -21.80 12.78
N CYS A 306 -23.46 -21.15 11.60
CA CYS A 306 -23.92 -19.76 11.49
C CYS A 306 -25.35 -19.57 12.02
N ILE A 307 -26.24 -20.55 11.81
CA ILE A 307 -27.60 -20.49 12.34
C ILE A 307 -27.58 -20.59 13.87
N GLN A 308 -26.79 -21.51 14.45
CA GLN A 308 -26.68 -21.67 15.89
C GLN A 308 -26.06 -20.43 16.56
N GLU A 309 -25.04 -19.84 15.97
CA GLU A 309 -24.40 -18.62 16.47
C GLU A 309 -25.36 -17.42 16.43
N LYS A 310 -26.10 -17.24 15.33
CA LYS A 310 -27.15 -16.22 15.25
C LYS A 310 -28.24 -16.41 16.30
N LYS A 311 -28.62 -17.66 16.62
CA LYS A 311 -29.57 -17.97 17.70
C LYS A 311 -29.01 -17.56 19.06
N LYS A 312 -27.78 -17.97 19.39
CA LYS A 312 -27.12 -17.60 20.66
C LYS A 312 -26.98 -16.09 20.81
N ASN A 313 -26.57 -15.39 19.75
CA ASN A 313 -26.44 -13.93 19.78
C ASN A 313 -27.79 -13.23 19.93
N ALA A 314 -28.87 -13.77 19.34
CA ALA A 314 -30.22 -13.25 19.53
C ALA A 314 -30.71 -13.48 20.97
N GLU A 315 -30.40 -14.62 21.58
CA GLU A 315 -30.71 -14.92 22.99
C GLU A 315 -29.95 -13.99 23.94
N GLN A 316 -28.64 -13.79 23.74
CA GLN A 316 -27.84 -12.86 24.53
C GLN A 316 -28.39 -11.44 24.49
N LYS A 317 -28.73 -10.93 23.28
CA LYS A 317 -29.35 -9.62 23.14
C LYS A 317 -30.69 -9.51 23.86
N ARG A 318 -31.50 -10.58 23.85
CA ARG A 318 -32.76 -10.62 24.61
C ARG A 318 -32.48 -10.54 26.12
N GLU A 319 -31.50 -11.28 26.62
CA GLU A 319 -31.11 -11.24 28.04
C GLU A 319 -30.56 -9.86 28.45
N GLU A 320 -29.75 -9.22 27.61
CA GLU A 320 -29.26 -7.87 27.84
C GLU A 320 -30.40 -6.85 27.90
N VAL A 321 -31.32 -6.90 26.94
CA VAL A 321 -32.51 -6.04 26.92
C VAL A 321 -33.36 -6.26 28.18
N LEU A 322 -33.56 -7.51 28.61
CA LEU A 322 -34.26 -7.82 29.85
C LEU A 322 -33.54 -7.24 31.08
N LYS A 323 -32.21 -7.35 31.17
CA LYS A 323 -31.42 -6.75 32.26
C LYS A 323 -31.55 -5.23 32.27
N MET A 324 -31.51 -4.57 31.12
CA MET A 324 -31.71 -3.13 31.00
C MET A 324 -33.11 -2.71 31.47
N HIS A 325 -34.14 -3.45 31.10
CA HIS A 325 -35.51 -3.18 31.57
C HIS A 325 -35.66 -3.36 33.08
N LEU A 326 -35.05 -4.39 33.67
CA LEU A 326 -35.06 -4.61 35.12
C LEU A 326 -34.39 -3.45 35.86
N GLN A 327 -33.20 -3.03 35.42
CA GLN A 327 -32.49 -1.89 36.01
C GLN A 327 -33.29 -0.59 35.90
N TYR A 328 -33.96 -0.37 34.76
CA TYR A 328 -34.82 0.79 34.57
C TYR A 328 -36.01 0.77 35.55
N ALA A 329 -36.68 -0.38 35.70
CA ALA A 329 -37.79 -0.53 36.64
C ALA A 329 -37.35 -0.27 38.09
N GLU A 330 -36.18 -0.79 38.50
CA GLU A 330 -35.59 -0.53 39.82
C GLU A 330 -35.30 0.96 40.04
N ARG A 331 -34.73 1.64 39.04
CA ARG A 331 -34.47 3.08 39.10
C ARG A 331 -35.76 3.89 39.24
N CYS A 332 -36.80 3.55 38.48
CA CYS A 332 -38.10 4.20 38.61
C CYS A 332 -38.69 4.03 40.02
N LEU A 333 -38.54 2.85 40.62
CA LEU A 333 -38.98 2.61 42.00
C LEU A 333 -38.16 3.43 43.01
N GLN A 334 -36.85 3.54 42.83
CA GLN A 334 -35.98 4.35 43.69
C GLN A 334 -36.34 5.83 43.59
N GLU A 335 -36.46 6.37 42.38
CA GLU A 335 -36.85 7.77 42.15
C GLU A 335 -38.22 8.07 42.77
N ARG A 336 -39.17 7.14 42.68
CA ARG A 336 -40.49 7.28 43.31
C ARG A 336 -40.36 7.38 44.83
N LYS A 337 -39.57 6.49 45.47
CA LYS A 337 -39.30 6.53 46.91
C LYS A 337 -38.61 7.83 47.34
N GLU A 338 -37.66 8.33 46.54
CA GLU A 338 -37.00 9.61 46.82
C GLU A 338 -37.94 10.81 46.71
N LYS A 339 -38.78 10.83 45.67
CA LYS A 339 -39.81 11.87 45.49
C LYS A 339 -40.79 11.85 46.66
N GLU A 340 -41.24 10.67 47.10
CA GLU A 340 -42.09 10.52 48.28
C GLU A 340 -41.43 11.06 49.55
N LYS A 341 -40.14 10.77 49.79
CA LYS A 341 -39.38 11.36 50.92
C LYS A 341 -39.30 12.88 50.84
N LYS A 342 -39.02 13.44 49.67
CA LYS A 342 -38.97 14.90 49.47
C LYS A 342 -40.32 15.54 49.73
N VAL A 343 -41.41 14.93 49.26
CA VAL A 343 -42.79 15.40 49.53
C VAL A 343 -43.09 15.38 51.03
N GLN A 344 -42.68 14.32 51.75
CA GLN A 344 -42.81 14.25 53.21
C GLN A 344 -42.04 15.37 53.91
N GLN A 345 -40.78 15.61 53.53
CA GLN A 345 -39.97 16.71 54.09
C GLN A 345 -40.59 18.09 53.83
N VAL A 346 -41.13 18.33 52.62
CA VAL A 346 -41.83 19.57 52.29
C VAL A 346 -43.09 19.73 53.14
N ALA A 347 -43.86 18.66 53.35
CA ALA A 347 -45.05 18.67 54.20
C ALA A 347 -44.71 18.97 55.68
N GLU A 348 -43.63 18.37 56.21
CA GLU A 348 -43.10 18.68 57.55
C GLU A 348 -42.60 20.12 57.63
N GLY A 349 -41.90 20.60 56.60
CA GLY A 349 -41.50 21.99 56.45
C GLY A 349 -42.68 22.95 56.53
N HIS A 350 -43.77 22.68 55.81
CA HIS A 350 -45.00 23.48 55.89
C HIS A 350 -45.64 23.48 57.30
N LYS A 351 -45.61 22.34 58.02
CA LYS A 351 -46.08 22.29 59.42
C LYS A 351 -45.21 23.16 60.32
N ASN A 352 -43.89 23.08 60.18
CA ASN A 352 -42.93 23.86 60.96
C ASN A 352 -43.05 25.37 60.66
N VAL A 353 -43.21 25.75 59.39
CA VAL A 353 -43.43 27.15 58.99
C VAL A 353 -44.73 27.69 59.60
N LYS A 354 -45.84 26.93 59.57
CA LYS A 354 -47.09 27.33 60.24
C LYS A 354 -46.90 27.52 61.74
N GLN A 355 -46.19 26.61 62.41
CA GLN A 355 -45.87 26.74 63.83
C GLN A 355 -45.00 27.97 64.13
N ALA A 356 -43.99 28.24 63.29
CA ALA A 356 -43.12 29.40 63.42
C ALA A 356 -43.89 30.71 63.16
N GLN A 357 -44.77 30.77 62.17
CA GLN A 357 -45.65 31.91 61.92
C GLN A 357 -46.54 32.22 63.13
N MET A 358 -47.14 31.20 63.75
CA MET A 358 -47.93 31.37 64.97
C MET A 358 -47.10 31.90 66.14
N LYS A 359 -45.88 31.37 66.35
CA LYS A 359 -44.96 31.86 67.39
C LYS A 359 -44.52 33.31 67.12
N LEU A 360 -44.16 33.61 65.88
CA LEU A 360 -43.75 34.94 65.44
C LEU A 360 -44.88 35.95 65.61
N GLN A 361 -46.13 35.59 65.32
CA GLN A 361 -47.28 36.47 65.52
C GLN A 361 -47.45 36.83 67.00
N LYS A 362 -47.29 35.86 67.92
CA LYS A 362 -47.31 36.11 69.37
C LYS A 362 -46.15 36.99 69.81
N CYS A 363 -44.92 36.70 69.36
CA CYS A 363 -43.76 37.53 69.67
C CYS A 363 -43.91 38.94 69.12
N LYS A 364 -44.38 39.13 67.88
CA LYS A 364 -44.64 40.45 67.30
C LYS A 364 -45.65 41.26 68.13
N GLN A 365 -46.70 40.62 68.65
CA GLN A 365 -47.65 41.28 69.57
C GLN A 365 -46.97 41.75 70.87
N GLN A 366 -46.11 40.92 71.47
CA GLN A 366 -45.33 41.27 72.67
C GLN A 366 -44.29 42.37 72.38
N THR A 367 -43.59 42.27 71.25
CA THR A 367 -42.57 43.22 70.83
C THR A 367 -43.17 44.58 70.47
N VAL A 368 -44.35 44.63 69.83
CA VAL A 368 -45.06 45.91 69.61
C VAL A 368 -45.42 46.58 70.95
N GLN A 369 -45.85 45.79 71.93
CA GLN A 369 -46.12 46.30 73.28
C GLN A 369 -44.84 46.79 73.98
N GLU A 370 -43.71 46.09 73.85
CA GLU A 370 -42.43 46.53 74.42
C GLU A 370 -41.82 47.73 73.69
N ILE A 371 -41.87 47.76 72.36
CA ILE A 371 -41.36 48.87 71.54
C ILE A 371 -42.18 50.13 71.79
N SER A 372 -43.50 50.02 72.02
CA SER A 372 -44.29 51.19 72.43
C SER A 372 -43.78 51.82 73.73
N LYS A 373 -43.22 51.03 74.64
CA LYS A 373 -42.61 51.49 75.90
C LYS A 373 -41.19 52.01 75.68
N LYS A 374 -40.32 51.22 75.02
CA LYS A 374 -38.92 51.58 74.77
C LYS A 374 -38.74 52.75 73.80
N SER A 375 -39.66 52.96 72.85
CA SER A 375 -39.65 54.12 71.95
C SER A 375 -39.91 55.43 72.70
N GLN A 376 -40.59 55.37 73.84
CA GLN A 376 -40.71 56.53 74.73
C GLN A 376 -39.38 56.82 75.44
N ASP A 377 -38.58 55.79 75.74
CA ASP A 377 -37.29 55.90 76.44
C ASP A 377 -36.11 56.31 75.53
N LEU A 378 -36.01 55.76 74.31
CA LEU A 378 -34.90 56.01 73.37
C LEU A 378 -34.88 57.44 72.80
N LEU A 379 -36.04 58.07 72.67
CA LEU A 379 -36.16 59.48 72.28
C LEU A 379 -35.38 60.40 73.24
N LEU A 380 -35.21 59.98 74.50
CA LEU A 380 -34.47 60.70 75.53
C LEU A 380 -32.95 60.45 75.49
N GLN A 381 -32.48 59.39 74.83
CA GLN A 381 -31.07 58.99 74.78
C GLN A 381 -30.35 59.40 73.50
N ALA A 382 -30.99 59.31 72.32
CA ALA A 382 -30.35 59.62 71.02
C ALA A 382 -29.83 61.06 70.88
N LEU A 383 -30.34 61.99 71.68
CA LEU A 383 -29.82 63.35 71.77
C LEU A 383 -28.40 63.44 72.35
N LYS A 384 -27.91 62.42 73.06
CA LYS A 384 -26.63 62.47 73.80
C LYS A 384 -25.43 61.92 73.03
N ASP A 385 -25.65 60.99 72.09
CA ASP A 385 -24.55 60.21 71.48
C ASP A 385 -24.04 60.78 70.13
N GLU A 386 -24.79 61.63 69.44
CA GLU A 386 -24.34 62.31 68.21
C GLU A 386 -23.05 63.12 68.44
N GLU A 387 -22.85 63.62 69.65
CA GLU A 387 -21.72 64.48 70.02
C GLU A 387 -20.37 63.75 70.04
N GLU A 388 -20.35 62.43 70.25
CA GLU A 388 -19.09 61.71 70.49
C GLU A 388 -18.45 61.13 69.22
N LYS A 389 -19.23 60.84 68.18
CA LYS A 389 -18.76 60.14 66.97
C LYS A 389 -17.88 60.99 66.06
N PHE A 390 -17.99 62.31 66.13
CA PHE A 390 -17.25 63.23 65.26
C PHE A 390 -15.73 63.22 65.52
N LYS A 391 -15.30 62.87 66.75
CA LYS A 391 -13.89 62.97 67.18
C LYS A 391 -12.98 61.83 66.69
N LYS A 392 -13.53 60.63 66.47
CA LYS A 392 -12.72 59.42 66.20
C LYS A 392 -12.34 59.21 64.73
N ARG A 393 -12.87 60.01 63.79
CA ARG A 393 -12.63 59.86 62.35
C ARG A 393 -11.36 60.58 61.84
N TYR A 394 -10.71 61.41 62.65
CA TYR A 394 -9.57 62.25 62.23
C TYR A 394 -8.19 61.55 62.27
N GLU A 395 -7.98 60.59 63.17
CA GLU A 395 -6.63 60.05 63.46
C GLU A 395 -6.14 58.96 62.50
N LEU A 396 -7.04 58.26 61.79
CA LEU A 396 -6.69 57.07 61.02
C LEU A 396 -5.94 57.36 59.69
N ILE A 397 -5.99 58.61 59.20
CA ILE A 397 -5.53 58.95 57.84
C ILE A 397 -4.01 59.22 57.74
N GLN A 398 -3.29 59.36 58.86
CA GLN A 398 -1.87 59.77 58.83
C GLN A 398 -0.85 58.64 58.57
N GLN A 399 -1.22 57.36 58.68
CA GLN A 399 -0.22 56.28 58.80
C GLN A 399 0.18 55.56 57.50
N ILE A 400 -0.56 55.71 56.39
CA ILE A 400 -0.38 54.85 55.19
C ILE A 400 0.69 55.36 54.20
N ARG A 401 1.26 56.56 54.39
CA ARG A 401 2.12 57.21 53.37
C ARG A 401 3.62 56.87 53.38
N ALA A 402 4.11 55.91 54.19
CA ALA A 402 5.54 55.87 54.56
C ALA A 402 6.48 54.79 53.96
N ILE A 403 6.06 53.82 53.10
CA ILE A 403 6.89 52.58 52.94
C ILE A 403 7.36 52.19 51.52
N GLU A 404 7.05 52.86 50.41
CA GLU A 404 7.41 52.32 49.08
C GLU A 404 8.56 53.06 48.35
N TYR A 405 9.68 52.37 48.05
CA TYR A 405 10.70 52.48 46.94
C TYR A 405 12.11 52.00 47.43
N VAL A 406 12.91 51.08 46.83
CA VAL A 406 13.60 50.99 45.50
C VAL A 406 14.26 49.57 45.29
N PRO A 407 14.52 49.06 44.05
CA PRO A 407 15.18 47.76 43.74
C PRO A 407 16.66 47.85 43.21
N PHE A 408 17.38 46.71 43.07
CA PHE A 408 18.74 46.62 42.49
C PHE A 408 18.94 45.40 41.55
N LEU A 409 19.81 45.52 40.53
CA LEU A 409 20.12 44.56 39.43
C LEU A 409 21.60 44.07 39.47
N LYS A 410 21.92 42.89 38.90
CA LYS A 410 23.32 42.45 38.63
C LYS A 410 23.44 41.45 37.46
N ASN A 411 24.48 41.59 36.62
CA ASN A 411 24.88 40.71 35.48
C ASN A 411 26.18 39.92 35.77
N ARG A 412 26.47 38.84 35.01
CA ARG A 412 27.82 38.18 34.84
C ARG A 412 28.01 37.45 33.49
N PHE A 413 29.28 37.24 33.09
CA PHE A 413 29.87 36.81 31.78
C PHE A 413 30.40 35.34 31.78
N ILE A 414 30.63 34.66 30.62
CA ILE A 414 31.03 33.21 30.49
C ILE A 414 32.19 32.97 29.47
N ASP A 415 32.98 31.89 29.66
CA ASP A 415 34.25 31.46 28.99
C ASP A 415 34.12 30.10 28.22
N LEU A 416 34.87 29.89 27.12
CA LEU A 416 34.66 28.88 26.05
C LEU A 416 35.62 27.66 26.04
N THR A 417 36.56 27.57 26.97
CA THR A 417 37.44 26.37 27.10
C THR A 417 36.84 25.29 27.99
N LYS A 418 35.70 25.56 28.62
CA LYS A 418 34.99 24.62 29.48
C LYS A 418 33.90 23.92 28.69
N THR A 419 33.80 22.62 28.87
CA THR A 419 32.55 21.92 28.59
C THR A 419 31.44 22.58 29.38
N ALA A 420 30.27 22.68 28.76
CA ALA A 420 29.19 23.51 29.26
C ALA A 420 28.57 22.94 30.56
N ASN A 421 29.01 21.74 31.01
CA ASN A 421 28.60 21.04 32.23
C ASN A 421 27.07 20.95 32.35
N HIS A 422 26.40 20.56 31.27
CA HIS A 422 24.96 20.30 31.26
C HIS A 422 24.62 18.90 31.80
N GLY A 423 25.64 18.09 32.15
CA GLY A 423 25.50 16.77 32.76
C GLY A 423 25.15 15.67 31.76
N VAL A 424 25.29 15.92 30.46
CA VAL A 424 25.02 14.93 29.41
C VAL A 424 26.30 14.13 29.16
N LEU A 425 26.18 12.80 29.11
CA LEU A 425 27.30 11.83 29.01
C LEU A 425 28.19 11.96 27.74
N GLY A 426 27.92 12.94 26.86
CA GLY A 426 28.64 13.15 25.61
C GLY A 426 29.14 14.57 25.39
N GLU A 427 29.19 15.41 26.42
CA GLU A 427 29.73 16.76 26.29
C GLU A 427 31.24 16.73 26.05
N MET A 428 31.65 17.42 25.00
CA MET A 428 33.03 17.46 24.52
C MET A 428 33.36 18.92 24.21
N SER A 429 34.59 19.36 24.52
CA SER A 429 34.97 20.75 24.25
C SER A 429 34.92 21.04 22.75
N ILE A 430 34.70 22.31 22.38
CA ILE A 430 34.57 22.70 20.96
C ILE A 430 35.82 22.33 20.15
N VAL A 431 36.97 22.23 20.82
CA VAL A 431 38.27 21.84 20.26
C VAL A 431 38.36 20.32 20.05
N GLU A 432 37.94 19.52 21.02
CA GLU A 432 38.00 18.05 20.92
C GLU A 432 37.03 17.51 19.83
N LEU A 433 35.93 18.24 19.54
CA LEU A 433 35.05 17.95 18.41
C LEU A 433 35.76 18.12 17.06
N GLN A 434 36.62 19.13 16.91
CA GLN A 434 37.33 19.39 15.67
C GLN A 434 38.35 18.28 15.35
N GLU A 435 39.03 17.74 16.35
CA GLU A 435 40.00 16.64 16.19
C GLU A 435 39.33 15.32 15.78
N ARG A 436 38.19 14.97 16.38
CA ARG A 436 37.44 13.76 16.00
C ARG A 436 36.91 13.82 14.57
N LEU A 437 36.46 15.00 14.13
CA LEU A 437 36.02 15.20 12.75
C LEU A 437 37.16 15.04 11.74
N ALA A 438 38.39 15.38 12.11
CA ALA A 438 39.57 15.17 11.25
C ALA A 438 39.87 13.68 11.04
N LEU A 439 39.87 12.86 12.09
CA LEU A 439 40.08 11.41 12.00
C LEU A 439 39.01 10.70 11.16
N LEU A 440 37.74 11.13 11.30
CA LEU A 440 36.64 10.58 10.49
C LEU A 440 36.82 10.90 8.99
N LYS A 441 37.33 12.08 8.66
CA LYS A 441 37.60 12.48 7.28
C LYS A 441 38.71 11.66 6.65
N GLU A 442 39.78 11.36 7.40
CA GLU A 442 40.86 10.49 6.95
C GLU A 442 40.40 9.04 6.74
N ALA A 443 39.56 8.51 7.64
CA ALA A 443 38.99 7.17 7.48
C ALA A 443 38.09 7.07 6.24
N GLN A 444 37.31 8.11 5.95
CA GLN A 444 36.47 8.18 4.74
C GLN A 444 37.33 8.17 3.47
N GLN A 445 38.44 8.92 3.43
CA GLN A 445 39.35 8.95 2.28
C GLN A 445 39.99 7.58 2.00
N LYS A 446 40.48 6.89 3.04
CA LYS A 446 41.03 5.52 2.91
C LYS A 446 40.01 4.54 2.34
N ALA A 447 38.76 4.58 2.83
CA ALA A 447 37.70 3.71 2.33
C ALA A 447 37.30 4.03 0.87
N GLU A 448 37.45 5.28 0.43
CA GLU A 448 37.26 5.67 -0.97
C GLU A 448 38.40 5.16 -1.87
N GLU A 449 39.65 5.19 -1.40
CA GLU A 449 40.82 4.67 -2.11
C GLU A 449 40.74 3.14 -2.29
N GLU A 450 40.44 2.39 -1.22
CA GLU A 450 40.26 0.93 -1.30
C GLU A 450 39.16 0.54 -2.31
N LYS A 451 38.05 1.30 -2.36
CA LYS A 451 37.00 1.07 -3.36
C LYS A 451 37.48 1.38 -4.78
N ARG A 452 38.30 2.40 -4.99
CA ARG A 452 38.88 2.72 -6.30
C ARG A 452 39.79 1.59 -6.77
N ASP A 453 40.63 1.06 -5.89
CA ASP A 453 41.53 -0.06 -6.20
C ASP A 453 40.73 -1.33 -6.55
N LEU A 454 39.70 -1.65 -5.79
CA LEU A 454 38.79 -2.77 -6.09
C LEU A 454 38.12 -2.62 -7.46
N ILE A 455 37.65 -1.41 -7.81
CA ILE A 455 37.06 -1.15 -9.12
C ILE A 455 38.07 -1.33 -10.24
N ILE A 456 39.33 -0.90 -10.05
CA ILE A 456 40.39 -1.06 -11.05
C ILE A 456 40.71 -2.55 -11.24
N HIS A 457 40.87 -3.30 -10.16
CA HIS A 457 41.10 -4.75 -10.23
C HIS A 457 39.94 -5.49 -10.91
N GLU A 458 38.69 -5.17 -10.56
CA GLU A 458 37.52 -5.76 -11.22
C GLU A 458 37.42 -5.40 -12.71
N LYS A 459 37.77 -4.17 -13.09
CA LYS A 459 37.79 -3.75 -14.50
C LYS A 459 38.82 -4.55 -15.29
N HIS A 460 40.05 -4.66 -14.78
CA HIS A 460 41.09 -5.48 -15.40
C HIS A 460 40.70 -6.96 -15.47
N ALA A 461 40.09 -7.52 -14.42
CA ALA A 461 39.62 -8.90 -14.43
C ALA A 461 38.53 -9.13 -15.49
N LYS A 462 37.59 -8.19 -15.64
CA LYS A 462 36.53 -8.23 -16.66
C LYS A 462 37.12 -8.09 -18.08
N GLU A 463 38.10 -7.22 -18.27
CA GLU A 463 38.80 -7.06 -19.55
C GLU A 463 39.57 -8.32 -19.94
N GLN A 464 40.33 -8.92 -19.02
CA GLN A 464 41.03 -10.19 -19.24
C GLN A 464 40.06 -11.31 -19.60
N LEU A 465 38.95 -11.45 -18.86
CA LEU A 465 37.92 -12.44 -19.16
C LEU A 465 37.31 -12.24 -20.56
N LEU A 466 37.10 -11.00 -21.00
CA LEU A 466 36.58 -10.73 -22.34
C LEU A 466 37.59 -11.09 -23.44
N LEU A 467 38.88 -10.85 -23.21
CA LEU A 467 39.95 -11.26 -24.12
C LEU A 467 40.02 -12.79 -24.23
N ASP A 468 40.01 -13.52 -23.11
CA ASP A 468 40.02 -14.98 -23.10
C ASP A 468 38.82 -15.56 -23.85
N LYS A 469 37.63 -14.95 -23.68
CA LYS A 469 36.42 -15.36 -24.39
C LYS A 469 36.47 -15.06 -25.87
N LEU A 470 37.07 -13.94 -26.28
CA LEU A 470 37.31 -13.63 -27.68
C LEU A 470 38.24 -14.65 -28.33
N ASP A 471 39.34 -15.00 -27.66
CA ASP A 471 40.28 -16.00 -28.17
C ASP A 471 39.60 -17.37 -28.31
N GLN A 472 38.80 -17.79 -27.33
CA GLN A 472 37.98 -19.00 -27.43
C GLN A 472 37.03 -18.96 -28.64
N ILE A 473 36.31 -17.84 -28.84
CA ILE A 473 35.38 -17.67 -29.96
C ILE A 473 36.12 -17.70 -31.30
N CYS A 474 37.27 -17.03 -31.42
CA CYS A 474 38.10 -17.06 -32.62
C CYS A 474 38.52 -18.50 -32.97
N MET A 475 39.01 -19.25 -31.98
CA MET A 475 39.37 -20.65 -32.15
C MET A 475 38.17 -21.51 -32.59
N PHE A 476 36.99 -21.31 -32.01
CA PHE A 476 35.78 -22.02 -32.42
C PHE A 476 35.33 -21.65 -33.84
N ARG A 477 35.33 -20.36 -34.21
CA ARG A 477 35.00 -19.91 -35.57
C ARG A 477 35.88 -20.58 -36.61
N GLU A 478 37.18 -20.69 -36.35
CA GLU A 478 38.10 -21.40 -37.24
C GLU A 478 37.78 -22.90 -37.34
N GLN A 479 37.57 -23.58 -36.21
CA GLN A 479 37.28 -25.02 -36.19
C GLN A 479 35.94 -25.34 -36.89
N PHE A 480 34.89 -24.61 -36.56
CA PHE A 480 33.58 -24.77 -37.19
C PHE A 480 33.60 -24.35 -38.66
N GLY A 481 34.36 -23.31 -39.02
CA GLY A 481 34.58 -22.89 -40.40
C GLY A 481 35.28 -23.99 -41.23
N ARG A 482 36.35 -24.59 -40.68
CA ARG A 482 37.03 -25.74 -41.29
C ARG A 482 36.10 -26.95 -41.44
N ALA A 483 35.33 -27.30 -40.41
CA ALA A 483 34.38 -28.41 -40.45
C ALA A 483 33.24 -28.17 -41.47
N ALA A 484 32.72 -26.95 -41.56
CA ALA A 484 31.70 -26.59 -42.54
C ALA A 484 32.24 -26.61 -43.98
N ALA A 485 33.46 -26.12 -44.19
CA ALA A 485 34.14 -26.19 -45.50
C ALA A 485 34.35 -27.64 -45.95
N LEU A 486 34.71 -28.53 -45.02
CA LEU A 486 34.82 -29.97 -45.29
C LEU A 486 33.46 -30.62 -45.60
N LYS A 487 32.40 -30.26 -44.89
CA LYS A 487 31.03 -30.74 -45.20
C LYS A 487 30.55 -30.26 -46.57
N TYR A 488 30.88 -29.02 -46.95
CA TYR A 488 30.52 -28.45 -48.25
C TYR A 488 31.31 -29.08 -49.39
N SER A 489 32.61 -29.32 -49.22
CA SER A 489 33.43 -30.02 -50.22
C SER A 489 32.96 -31.47 -50.39
N PHE A 490 32.66 -32.19 -49.30
CA PHE A 490 32.07 -33.52 -49.36
C PHE A 490 30.73 -33.54 -50.08
N SER A 491 29.80 -32.63 -49.72
CA SER A 491 28.48 -32.54 -50.35
C SER A 491 28.59 -32.19 -51.84
N ARG A 492 29.53 -31.32 -52.22
CA ARG A 492 29.79 -30.95 -53.62
C ARG A 492 30.43 -32.10 -54.40
N ILE A 493 31.35 -32.85 -53.80
CA ILE A 493 31.91 -34.08 -54.39
C ILE A 493 30.82 -35.13 -54.56
N PHE A 494 29.96 -35.32 -53.56
CA PHE A 494 28.83 -36.24 -53.62
C PHE A 494 27.81 -35.82 -54.67
N PHE A 495 27.53 -34.52 -54.81
CA PHE A 495 26.63 -33.99 -55.83
C PHE A 495 27.20 -34.10 -57.24
N LEU A 496 28.50 -33.86 -57.43
CA LEU A 496 29.18 -34.07 -58.71
C LEU A 496 29.22 -35.56 -59.10
N ALA A 497 29.52 -36.44 -58.14
CA ALA A 497 29.43 -37.89 -58.33
C ALA A 497 27.99 -38.34 -58.64
N PHE A 498 26.99 -37.73 -58.00
CA PHE A 498 25.58 -37.98 -58.26
C PHE A 498 25.17 -37.53 -59.67
N ILE A 499 25.70 -36.42 -60.18
CA ILE A 499 25.43 -35.95 -61.54
C ILE A 499 26.04 -36.89 -62.59
N GLN A 500 27.22 -37.47 -62.32
CA GLN A 500 27.92 -38.40 -63.22
C GLN A 500 27.34 -39.83 -63.27
N LEU A 501 26.38 -40.19 -62.40
CA LEU A 501 25.69 -41.49 -62.43
C LEU A 501 24.65 -41.58 -63.59
N PRO A 502 24.57 -42.71 -64.31
CA PRO A 502 23.57 -42.94 -65.36
C PRO A 502 22.14 -42.92 -64.79
N LEU A 503 21.14 -42.54 -65.60
CA LEU A 503 19.76 -42.30 -65.15
C LEU A 503 19.12 -43.50 -64.41
N THR A 504 19.49 -44.72 -64.78
CA THR A 504 19.01 -45.95 -64.13
C THR A 504 19.51 -46.10 -62.69
N ALA A 505 20.72 -45.61 -62.39
CA ALA A 505 21.30 -45.65 -61.04
C ALA A 505 20.76 -44.51 -60.14
N LYS A 506 20.47 -43.34 -60.71
CA LYS A 506 19.82 -42.22 -59.97
C LYS A 506 18.43 -42.61 -59.44
N ALA A 507 17.67 -43.39 -60.20
CA ALA A 507 16.34 -43.86 -59.82
C ALA A 507 16.35 -44.90 -58.68
N MET A 508 17.43 -45.69 -58.55
CA MET A 508 17.61 -46.60 -57.41
C MET A 508 17.99 -45.84 -56.13
N VAL A 509 18.93 -44.89 -56.20
CA VAL A 509 19.36 -44.13 -55.00
C VAL A 509 18.22 -43.30 -54.42
N CYS A 510 17.33 -42.70 -55.24
CA CYS A 510 16.19 -41.94 -54.72
C CYS A 510 15.05 -42.81 -54.13
N LYS A 511 15.00 -44.12 -54.41
CA LYS A 511 13.98 -45.03 -53.84
C LYS A 511 14.40 -45.63 -52.49
N GLU A 512 15.67 -45.58 -52.13
CA GLU A 512 16.20 -46.10 -50.85
C GLU A 512 16.74 -45.02 -49.90
N LEU A 513 16.18 -43.79 -49.92
CA LEU A 513 16.51 -42.77 -48.93
C LEU A 513 15.44 -42.72 -47.81
N PRO A 514 15.61 -43.42 -46.68
CA PRO A 514 14.84 -43.17 -45.47
C PRO A 514 15.26 -41.82 -44.85
N LYS A 515 14.27 -41.09 -44.32
CA LYS A 515 14.38 -39.74 -43.73
C LYS A 515 15.19 -39.63 -42.43
N HIS A 516 16.20 -40.48 -42.23
CA HIS A 516 17.17 -40.38 -41.13
C HIS A 516 18.58 -40.57 -41.69
N GLN A 517 19.15 -39.51 -42.26
CA GLN A 517 20.58 -39.42 -42.53
C GLN A 517 21.07 -38.01 -42.20
N SER A 518 21.20 -37.76 -40.90
CA SER A 518 22.21 -36.84 -40.35
C SER A 518 23.27 -37.57 -39.52
N ASP A 519 23.06 -38.85 -39.16
CA ASP A 519 23.91 -39.53 -38.16
C ASP A 519 24.68 -40.74 -38.71
N LEU A 520 24.68 -40.95 -40.03
CA LEU A 520 25.33 -42.09 -40.68
C LEU A 520 26.59 -41.71 -41.46
N ILE A 521 27.36 -40.72 -40.97
CA ILE A 521 28.75 -40.48 -41.40
C ILE A 521 29.59 -40.06 -40.18
N VAL A 522 29.60 -40.88 -39.13
CA VAL A 522 30.64 -40.83 -38.09
C VAL A 522 31.31 -42.21 -37.89
N GLY A 523 30.72 -43.29 -38.42
CA GLY A 523 31.22 -44.67 -38.24
C GLY A 523 32.35 -45.15 -39.16
N ARG A 524 32.97 -44.31 -40.00
CA ARG A 524 34.12 -44.70 -40.84
C ARG A 524 35.19 -43.61 -40.94
N TYR A 525 35.74 -43.20 -39.81
CA TYR A 525 37.12 -42.72 -39.71
C TYR A 525 37.73 -43.26 -38.41
N GLN A 526 37.73 -44.58 -38.28
CA GLN A 526 38.61 -45.32 -37.38
C GLN A 526 39.54 -46.20 -38.22
N SER A 527 40.46 -45.57 -38.94
CA SER A 527 41.77 -46.13 -39.27
C SER A 527 42.63 -45.03 -39.91
N GLY A 528 43.82 -44.80 -39.36
CA GLY A 528 44.83 -43.94 -39.97
C GLY A 528 45.37 -42.85 -39.05
N GLU A 529 46.27 -43.27 -38.17
CA GLU A 529 47.42 -42.55 -37.61
C GLU A 529 47.54 -41.03 -37.88
N GLY A 530 47.40 -40.24 -36.82
CA GLY A 530 47.86 -38.86 -36.77
C GLY A 530 47.40 -38.20 -35.48
N TYR A 531 48.31 -37.55 -34.74
CA TYR A 531 48.08 -36.85 -33.47
C TYR A 531 48.15 -37.69 -32.18
N LYS A 532 49.22 -38.49 -32.05
CA LYS A 532 49.91 -38.64 -30.75
C LYS A 532 51.02 -37.58 -30.64
N LYS A 533 50.68 -36.39 -30.17
CA LYS A 533 51.56 -35.47 -29.42
C LYS A 533 50.76 -34.22 -29.14
N PHE A 534 50.44 -33.99 -27.87
CA PHE A 534 50.49 -32.70 -27.17
C PHE A 534 49.73 -32.83 -25.85
N LEU A 535 50.28 -33.65 -24.96
CA LEU A 535 50.09 -33.56 -23.51
C LEU A 535 51.38 -34.12 -22.88
N ARG A 536 52.39 -33.26 -22.79
CA ARG A 536 53.55 -33.34 -21.88
C ARG A 536 54.32 -32.01 -21.98
N HIS A 537 53.80 -30.99 -21.33
CA HIS A 537 54.44 -30.23 -20.25
C HIS A 537 53.62 -29.00 -19.94
#